data_AF-A0A370Q9W7-F1
#
_entry.id   AF-A0A370Q9W7-F1
#
_cell.length_a   1.000
_cell.length_b   1.000
_cell.length_c   1.000
_cell.angle_alpha   90.00
_cell.angle_beta   90.00
_cell.angle_gamma   90.00
#
_symmetry.space_group_name_H-M   'P 1'
#
loop_
_entity.id
_entity.type
_entity.pdbx_description
1 polymer ?
#
loop_
_entity_poly.entity_id
_entity_poly.type
_entity_poly.pdbx_seq_one_letter_code
_entity_poly.pdbx_strand_id
1 'polypeptide(L)' 'MKEHPNKHIQAAIEYAISRGWDFDAGGRSSHCFGRIRCGIPGHREHQMSVWSTPRSPENHARQIIRMIIRCTPE' A
#
# COMPACT_ATOMS: atom_id res chain seq x y z
N MET A 1 -5.30 -4.49 -13.02
CA MET A 1 -5.08 -3.62 -11.84
C MET A 1 -4.49 -2.32 -12.33
N LYS A 2 -4.77 -1.19 -11.67
CA LYS A 2 -4.10 0.07 -12.00
C LYS A 2 -2.66 -0.07 -11.55
N GLU A 3 -1.72 -0.12 -12.48
CA GLU A 3 -0.30 -0.30 -12.17
C GLU A 3 0.34 1.05 -11.81
N HIS A 4 1.10 1.08 -10.72
CA HIS A 4 1.81 2.30 -10.35
C HIS A 4 2.94 2.52 -11.36
N PRO A 5 3.16 3.73 -11.88
CA PRO A 5 4.29 4.03 -12.78
C PRO A 5 5.67 3.79 -12.15
N ASN A 6 5.73 3.45 -10.86
CA ASN A 6 6.96 3.20 -10.13
C ASN A 6 7.00 1.73 -9.69
N LYS A 7 8.00 1.00 -10.19
CA LYS A 7 8.20 -0.42 -9.89
C LYS A 7 8.31 -0.75 -8.40
N HIS A 8 8.86 0.15 -7.58
CA HIS A 8 9.03 -0.12 -6.15
C HIS A 8 7.70 -0.07 -5.41
N ILE A 9 6.85 0.91 -5.76
CA ILE A 9 5.52 1.04 -5.17
C ILE A 9 4.62 -0.11 -5.65
N GLN A 10 4.71 -0.47 -6.95
CA GLN A 10 4.01 -1.62 -7.49
C GLN A 10 4.37 -2.92 -6.75
N ALA A 11 5.67 -3.20 -6.60
CA ALA A 11 6.14 -4.36 -5.84
C ALA A 11 5.67 -4.36 -4.38
N ALA A 12 5.60 -3.19 -3.74
CA ALA A 12 5.08 -3.06 -2.38
C ALA A 12 3.57 -3.37 -2.28
N ILE A 13 2.79 -2.97 -3.29
CA ILE A 13 1.35 -3.30 -3.38
C ILE A 13 1.16 -4.81 -3.59
N GLU A 14 1.90 -5.40 -4.53
CA GLU A 14 1.86 -6.85 -4.78
C GLU A 14 2.24 -7.65 -3.53
N TYR A 15 3.27 -7.20 -2.81
CA TYR A 15 3.64 -7.79 -1.52
C TYR A 15 2.53 -7.67 -0.48
N ALA A 16 1.82 -6.54 -0.42
CA ALA A 16 0.67 -6.37 0.46
C ALA A 16 -0.43 -7.40 0.16
N ILE A 17 -0.81 -7.51 -1.12
CA ILE A 17 -1.86 -8.44 -1.58
C ILE A 17 -1.47 -9.88 -1.26
N SER A 18 -0.21 -10.26 -1.50
CA SER A 18 0.32 -11.58 -1.13
C SER A 18 0.25 -11.89 0.37
N ARG A 19 0.20 -10.85 1.22
CA ARG A 19 0.10 -10.98 2.68
C ARG A 19 -1.34 -10.88 3.19
N GLY A 20 -2.33 -10.87 2.29
CA GLY A 20 -3.75 -10.74 2.65
C GLY A 20 -4.18 -9.32 2.99
N TRP A 21 -3.45 -8.32 2.49
CA TRP A 21 -3.91 -6.92 2.55
C TRP A 21 -4.75 -6.57 1.32
N ASP A 22 -5.70 -5.68 1.53
CA ASP A 22 -6.59 -5.16 0.50
C ASP A 22 -6.04 -3.86 -0.07
N PHE A 23 -6.02 -3.71 -1.40
CA PHE A 23 -5.61 -2.49 -2.07
C PHE A 23 -6.81 -1.81 -2.74
N ASP A 24 -7.16 -0.63 -2.23
CA ASP A 24 -8.23 0.21 -2.73
C ASP A 24 -7.65 1.27 -3.68
N ALA A 25 -7.87 1.12 -4.98
CA ALA A 25 -7.33 2.04 -5.97
C ALA A 25 -8.04 3.41 -5.92
N GLY A 26 -7.26 4.48 -5.82
CA GLY A 26 -7.76 5.85 -5.81
C GLY A 26 -8.28 6.31 -7.18
N GLY A 27 -9.12 7.34 -7.15
CA GLY A 27 -9.73 7.95 -8.33
C GLY A 27 -8.74 8.53 -9.34
N ARG A 28 -9.25 9.01 -10.48
CA ARG A 28 -8.43 9.55 -11.59
C ARG A 28 -7.81 10.92 -11.32
N SER A 29 -8.36 11.73 -10.41
CA SER A 29 -7.88 13.10 -10.10
C SER A 29 -7.34 13.26 -8.68
N SER A 30 -7.04 12.16 -7.99
CA SER A 30 -6.48 12.21 -6.64
C SER A 30 -4.96 12.07 -6.66
N HIS A 31 -4.26 12.97 -5.94
CA HIS A 31 -2.83 12.82 -5.63
C HIS A 31 -2.49 11.48 -4.94
N CYS A 32 -3.52 10.83 -4.39
CA CYS A 32 -3.49 9.48 -3.85
C CYS A 32 -3.72 8.46 -4.98
N PHE A 33 -2.77 7.55 -5.15
CA PHE A 33 -2.85 6.42 -6.07
C PHE A 33 -3.82 5.35 -5.57
N GLY A 34 -3.89 5.18 -4.25
CA GLY A 34 -4.78 4.25 -3.58
C GLY A 34 -4.49 4.13 -2.10
N ARG A 35 -5.22 3.27 -1.40
CA ARG A 35 -4.99 2.94 0.01
C ARG A 35 -4.85 1.44 0.17
N ILE A 36 -3.81 1.01 0.87
CA ILE A 36 -3.74 -0.35 1.38
C ILE A 36 -4.43 -0.42 2.74
N ARG A 37 -5.19 -1.49 2.97
CA ARG A 37 -5.90 -1.77 4.22
C ARG A 37 -5.60 -3.19 4.65
N CYS A 38 -5.39 -3.39 5.95
CA CYS A 38 -5.20 -4.73 6.48
C CYS A 38 -6.50 -5.55 6.33
N GLY A 39 -6.38 -6.79 5.83
CA GLY A 39 -7.50 -7.72 5.72
C GLY A 39 -7.83 -8.47 7.01
N ILE A 40 -7.07 -8.25 8.09
CA ILE A 40 -7.27 -8.96 9.36
C ILE A 40 -8.50 -8.38 10.08
N PRO A 41 -9.49 -9.22 10.45
CA PRO A 41 -10.67 -8.78 11.18
C PRO A 41 -10.28 -8.27 12.58
N GLY A 42 -10.45 -6.96 12.80
CA GLY A 42 -10.07 -6.29 14.06
C GLY A 42 -8.99 -5.23 13.89
N HIS A 43 -8.13 -5.36 12.87
CA HIS A 43 -7.06 -4.40 12.58
C HIS A 43 -7.50 -3.30 11.59
N ARG A 44 -8.47 -2.48 12.00
CA ARG A 44 -9.00 -1.38 11.16
C ARG A 44 -8.09 -0.15 11.10
N GLU A 45 -7.14 -0.03 12.02
CA GLU A 45 -6.20 1.12 12.08
C GLU A 45 -4.99 0.95 11.15
N HIS A 46 -4.72 -0.27 10.71
CA HIS A 46 -3.63 -0.58 9.81
C HIS A 46 -4.01 -0.30 8.35
N GLN A 47 -3.95 0.97 7.98
CA GLN A 47 -4.13 1.44 6.61
C GLN A 47 -3.08 2.48 6.22
N MET A 48 -2.66 2.48 4.96
CA MET A 48 -1.68 3.42 4.44
C MET A 48 -2.12 3.98 3.10
N SER A 49 -1.98 5.29 2.92
CA SER A 49 -2.22 5.94 1.63
C SER A 49 -0.97 5.82 0.76
N VAL A 50 -1.16 5.29 -0.44
CA VAL A 50 -0.15 5.20 -1.50
C VAL A 50 -0.28 6.43 -2.37
N TRP A 51 0.78 7.22 -2.45
CA TRP A 51 0.79 8.46 -3.24
C TRP A 51 1.30 8.20 -4.66
N SER A 52 0.71 8.88 -5.66
CA SER A 52 1.12 8.73 -7.07
C SER A 52 2.48 9.37 -7.36
N THR A 53 2.76 10.51 -6.72
CA THR A 53 3.98 11.32 -6.93
C THR A 53 4.69 11.63 -5.60
N PRO A 54 5.20 10.63 -4.87
CA PRO A 54 5.96 10.87 -3.66
C PRO A 54 7.35 11.42 -4.02
N ARG A 55 7.89 12.29 -3.16
CA ARG A 55 9.25 12.84 -3.31
C ARG A 55 10.34 11.75 -3.43
N SER A 56 10.13 10.60 -2.77
CA SER A 56 11.02 9.44 -2.82
C SER A 56 10.20 8.14 -2.89
N PRO A 57 9.94 7.61 -4.09
CA PRO A 57 9.07 6.44 -4.26
C PRO A 57 9.62 5.17 -3.62
N GLU A 58 10.94 4.97 -3.64
CA GLU A 58 11.58 3.83 -2.97
C GLU A 58 11.39 3.86 -1.45
N ASN A 59 11.56 5.02 -0.83
CA ASN A 59 11.38 5.15 0.61
C ASN A 59 9.92 4.93 0.99
N HIS A 60 8.99 5.45 0.18
CA HIS A 60 7.57 5.22 0.37
C HIS A 60 7.21 3.73 0.25
N ALA A 61 7.73 3.03 -0.76
CA ALA A 61 7.58 1.58 -0.90
C ALA A 61 8.13 0.80 0.31
N ARG A 62 9.33 1.16 0.79
CA ARG A 62 9.92 0.54 1.99
C ARG A 62 9.05 0.77 3.23
N GLN A 63 8.46 1.95 3.39
CA GLN A 63 7.54 2.21 4.50
C GLN A 63 6.29 1.33 4.44
N ILE A 64 5.69 1.19 3.26
CA ILE A 64 4.55 0.30 3.02
C ILE A 64 4.89 -1.13 3.43
N ILE A 65 5.99 -1.66 2.89
CA ILE A 65 6.46 -3.02 3.18
C ILE A 65 6.72 -3.19 4.69
N ARG A 66 7.37 -2.23 5.33
CA ARG A 66 7.64 -2.26 6.77
C ARG A 66 6.35 -2.31 7.60
N MET A 67 5.32 -1.57 7.20
CA MET A 67 4.02 -1.60 7.88
C MET A 67 3.34 -2.97 7.73
N ILE A 68 3.40 -3.54 6.53
CA ILE A 68 2.85 -4.89 6.23
C ILE A 68 3.58 -5.96 7.06
N ILE A 69 4.92 -5.89 7.14
CA ILE A 69 5.73 -6.83 7.93
C ILE A 69 5.44 -6.68 9.43
N ARG A 70 5.30 -5.44 9.92
CA ARG A 70 5.00 -5.16 11.34
C ARG A 70 3.59 -5.54 11.75
N CYS A 71 2.67 -5.64 10.81
CA CYS A 71 1.33 -6.10 11.10
C CYS A 71 1.33 -7.62 11.22
N THR A 72 1.45 -8.09 12.46
CA THR A 72 1.25 -9.48 12.83
C THR A 72 -0.22 -9.70 13.18
N PRO A 73 -0.88 -10.76 12.65
CA PRO A 73 -2.08 -11.27 13.28
C PRO A 73 -1.67 -11.83 14.64
N GLU A 74 -2.06 -11.17 15.72
CA GLU A 74 -2.08 -11.82 17.04
C GLU A 74 -3.31 -12.72 17.15
#